data_AF-A0A031FVN4-F1
#
_entry.id   AF-A0A031FVN4-F1
#
_cell.length_a   1.000
_cell.length_b   1.000
_cell.length_c   1.000
_cell.angle_alpha   90.00
_cell.angle_beta   90.00
_cell.angle_gamma   90.00
#
_symmetry.space_group_name_H-M   'P 1'
#
loop_
_entity.id
_entity.type
_entity.pdbx_description
1 polymer ?
#
loop_
_entity_poly.entity_id
_entity_poly.type
_entity_poly.pdbx_seq_one_letter_code
_entity_poly.pdbx_strand_id
1 'polypeptide(L)'
;MTYVMILPKNEHAQSRMTEDCDAAMDLLFLAVKEILQIPDSDIILELTRCTTVAFNRSAVDAAVAPDVVLTFATSDRDLQPRFDTLCDRVLSDWNDRFGDLKLEVWVSLIDAWAANTEA
;
A
#
# COMPACT_ATOMS: atom_id res chain seq x y z
N MET A 1 -6.56 7.30 11.86
CA MET A 1 -6.74 6.07 11.03
C MET A 1 -6.01 6.17 9.70
N THR A 2 -5.30 5.11 9.30
CA THR A 2 -4.66 4.94 8.00
C THR A 2 -5.16 3.66 7.33
N TYR A 3 -5.67 3.80 6.11
CA TYR A 3 -6.12 2.72 5.24
C TYR A 3 -5.04 2.42 4.20
N VAL A 4 -4.68 1.16 4.02
CA VAL A 4 -3.71 0.72 3.01
C VAL A 4 -4.38 -0.28 2.09
N MET A 5 -4.39 0.03 0.78
CA MET A 5 -4.85 -0.90 -0.24
C MET A 5 -3.68 -1.45 -1.01
N ILE A 6 -3.75 -2.73 -1.31
CA ILE A 6 -2.78 -3.45 -2.12
C ILE A 6 -3.46 -3.87 -3.41
N LEU A 7 -2.95 -3.34 -4.53
CA LEU A 7 -3.54 -3.49 -5.85
C LEU A 7 -2.57 -4.23 -6.78
N PRO A 8 -2.60 -5.58 -6.78
CA PRO A 8 -1.85 -6.36 -7.77
C PRO A 8 -2.47 -6.16 -9.15
N LYS A 9 -1.62 -5.91 -10.15
CA LYS A 9 -2.04 -5.64 -11.53
C LYS A 9 -2.44 -6.91 -12.30
N ASN A 10 -1.75 -8.01 -12.04
CA ASN A 10 -1.85 -9.22 -12.83
C ASN A 10 -1.84 -10.48 -11.93
N GLU A 11 -2.23 -11.61 -12.52
CA GLU A 11 -2.33 -12.90 -11.81
C GLU A 11 -1.00 -13.34 -11.20
N HIS A 12 0.13 -13.03 -11.86
CA HIS A 12 1.45 -13.38 -11.35
C HIS A 12 1.77 -12.63 -10.05
N ALA A 13 1.61 -11.30 -10.04
CA ALA A 13 1.78 -10.47 -8.85
C ALA A 13 0.82 -10.92 -7.74
N GLN A 14 -0.45 -11.17 -8.07
CA GLN A 14 -1.43 -11.64 -7.10
C GLN A 14 -1.05 -13.01 -6.50
N SER A 15 -0.62 -13.97 -7.34
CA SER A 15 -0.17 -15.29 -6.88
C SER A 15 1.02 -15.16 -5.95
N ARG A 16 2.04 -14.40 -6.39
CA ARG A 16 3.28 -14.19 -5.63
C ARG A 16 3.01 -13.55 -4.26
N MET A 17 2.13 -12.56 -4.20
CA MET A 17 1.72 -11.95 -2.93
C MET A 17 0.86 -12.88 -2.08
N THR A 18 0.02 -13.73 -2.69
CA THR A 18 -0.82 -14.67 -1.95
C THR A 18 0.01 -15.79 -1.31
N GLU A 19 1.07 -16.25 -1.98
CA GLU A 19 2.02 -17.24 -1.45
C GLU A 19 2.72 -16.76 -0.17
N ASP A 20 2.85 -15.44 -0.01
CA ASP A 20 3.59 -14.79 1.08
C ASP A 20 2.73 -13.70 1.74
N CYS A 21 1.43 -13.98 1.85
CA CYS A 21 0.42 -13.00 2.24
C CYS A 21 0.68 -12.45 3.63
N ASP A 22 1.01 -13.31 4.60
CA ASP A 22 1.29 -12.88 5.98
C ASP A 22 2.50 -11.95 6.01
N ALA A 23 3.57 -12.25 5.27
CA ALA A 23 4.75 -11.39 5.20
C ALA A 23 4.45 -10.04 4.54
N ALA A 24 3.66 -10.02 3.47
CA ALA A 24 3.22 -8.77 2.83
C ALA A 24 2.41 -7.91 3.79
N MET A 25 1.49 -8.52 4.55
CA MET A 25 0.65 -7.81 5.51
C MET A 25 1.47 -7.31 6.71
N ASP A 26 2.36 -8.14 7.27
CA ASP A 26 3.21 -7.78 8.40
C ASP A 26 4.17 -6.64 8.06
N LEU A 27 4.79 -6.68 6.87
CA LEU A 27 5.68 -5.63 6.37
C LEU A 27 4.96 -4.28 6.34
N LEU A 28 3.78 -4.23 5.73
CA LEU A 28 3.00 -3.00 5.59
C LEU A 28 2.49 -2.53 6.95
N PHE A 29 2.04 -3.45 7.80
CA PHE A 29 1.58 -3.14 9.14
C PHE A 29 2.68 -2.51 9.98
N LEU A 30 3.86 -3.13 10.01
CA LEU A 30 5.01 -2.64 10.78
C LEU A 30 5.50 -1.29 10.25
N ALA A 31 5.61 -1.11 8.94
CA ALA A 31 6.01 0.16 8.35
C ALA A 31 5.05 1.30 8.76
N VAL A 32 3.73 1.08 8.67
CA VAL A 32 2.73 2.07 9.08
C VAL A 32 2.81 2.34 10.58
N LYS A 33 2.83 1.27 11.40
CA LYS A 33 2.85 1.38 12.86
C LYS A 33 4.08 2.15 13.35
N GLU A 34 5.26 1.77 12.91
CA GLU A 34 6.52 2.33 13.41
C GLU A 34 6.78 3.74 12.90
N ILE A 35 6.46 4.01 11.62
CA ILE A 35 6.72 5.32 11.02
C ILE A 35 5.61 6.31 11.36
N LEU A 36 4.34 5.92 11.21
CA LEU A 36 3.22 6.82 11.48
C LEU A 36 2.87 6.90 12.97
N GLN A 37 3.33 5.96 13.80
CA GLN A 37 3.13 5.95 15.27
C GLN A 37 1.66 6.13 15.66
N ILE A 38 0.77 5.45 14.95
CA ILE A 38 -0.67 5.43 15.23
C ILE A 38 -1.06 4.13 15.94
N PRO A 39 -2.20 4.10 16.65
CA PRO A 39 -2.69 2.87 17.26
C PRO A 39 -2.88 1.73 16.25
N ASP A 40 -2.63 0.49 16.68
CA ASP A 40 -2.86 -0.69 15.85
C ASP A 40 -4.31 -0.78 15.34
N SER A 41 -5.28 -0.35 16.16
CA SER A 41 -6.71 -0.29 15.79
C SER A 41 -7.04 0.70 14.67
N ASP A 42 -6.13 1.63 14.40
CA ASP A 42 -6.26 2.67 13.39
C ASP A 42 -5.60 2.28 12.06
N ILE A 43 -5.03 1.07 11.96
CA ILE A 43 -4.40 0.56 10.74
C ILE A 43 -5.32 -0.48 10.12
N ILE A 44 -5.73 -0.24 8.89
CA ILE A 44 -6.51 -1.20 8.11
C ILE A 44 -5.75 -1.51 6.83
N LEU A 45 -5.51 -2.79 6.60
CA LEU A 45 -4.85 -3.29 5.40
C LEU A 45 -5.85 -4.11 4.58
N GLU A 46 -5.96 -3.82 3.29
CA GLU A 46 -6.81 -4.54 2.35
C GLU A 46 -5.98 -5.06 1.17
N LEU A 47 -5.99 -6.39 0.98
CA LEU A 47 -5.49 -7.02 -0.24
C LEU A 47 -6.64 -7.23 -1.23
N THR A 48 -6.71 -6.41 -2.28
CA THR A 48 -7.74 -6.56 -3.29
C THR A 48 -7.43 -7.76 -4.20
N ARG A 49 -8.44 -8.58 -4.48
CA ARG A 49 -8.37 -9.68 -5.45
C ARG A 49 -9.11 -9.27 -6.73
N CYS A 50 -8.58 -9.64 -7.89
CA CYS A 50 -9.21 -9.39 -9.19
C CYS A 50 -9.31 -7.90 -9.58
N THR A 51 -8.33 -7.08 -9.21
CA THR A 51 -8.27 -5.68 -9.65
C THR A 51 -7.78 -5.61 -11.09
N THR A 52 -8.56 -5.02 -12.00
CA THR A 52 -8.06 -4.64 -13.32
C THR A 52 -7.34 -3.31 -13.21
N VAL A 53 -6.02 -3.33 -13.01
CA VAL A 53 -5.20 -2.12 -13.08
C VAL A 53 -4.69 -1.96 -14.52
N ALA A 54 -5.34 -1.10 -15.30
CA ALA A 54 -4.93 -0.81 -16.67
C ALA A 54 -3.98 0.41 -16.70
N PHE A 55 -2.77 0.21 -17.19
CA PHE A 55 -1.81 1.29 -17.46
C PHE A 55 -1.88 1.72 -18.92
N ASN A 56 -1.49 2.96 -19.20
CA ASN A 56 -1.34 3.43 -20.57
C ASN A 56 -0.42 2.46 -21.34
N ARG A 57 -0.83 2.06 -22.54
CA ARG A 57 -0.08 1.17 -23.43
C ARG A 57 1.38 1.59 -23.59
N SER A 58 1.67 2.88 -23.68
CA SER A 58 3.05 3.37 -23.78
C SER A 58 3.91 3.00 -22.56
N ALA A 59 3.33 3.01 -21.36
CA ALA A 59 4.04 2.63 -20.12
C ALA A 59 4.25 1.12 -20.02
N VAL A 60 3.32 0.33 -20.56
CA VAL A 60 3.45 -1.13 -20.68
C VAL A 60 4.55 -1.48 -21.70
N ASP A 61 4.49 -0.87 -22.88
CA ASP A 61 5.46 -1.10 -23.96
C ASP A 61 6.88 -0.67 -23.57
N ALA A 62 7.01 0.37 -22.75
CA ALA A 62 8.29 0.81 -22.18
C ALA A 62 8.74 -0.01 -20.95
N ALA A 63 7.98 -1.01 -20.52
CA ALA A 63 8.23 -1.81 -19.32
C ALA A 63 8.42 -0.98 -18.03
N VAL A 64 7.73 0.15 -17.91
CA VAL A 64 7.80 1.04 -16.73
C VAL A 64 6.55 0.96 -15.85
N ALA A 65 5.50 0.27 -16.28
CA ALA A 65 4.31 0.06 -15.46
C ALA A 65 4.64 -0.84 -14.24
N PRO A 66 4.17 -0.50 -13.02
CA PRO A 66 4.34 -1.35 -11.85
C PRO A 66 3.50 -2.62 -11.95
N ASP A 67 3.87 -3.61 -11.15
CA ASP A 67 3.14 -4.87 -10.96
C ASP A 67 2.19 -4.79 -9.77
N VAL A 68 2.50 -3.94 -8.79
CA VAL A 68 1.68 -3.69 -7.60
C VAL A 68 1.65 -2.19 -7.31
N VAL A 69 0.47 -1.67 -7.00
CA VAL A 69 0.29 -0.33 -6.45
C VAL A 69 -0.14 -0.45 -5.00
N LEU A 70 0.53 0.27 -4.11
CA LEU A 70 0.12 0.45 -2.72
C LEU A 70 -0.44 1.84 -2.54
N THR A 71 -1.63 1.95 -1.95
CA THR A 71 -2.22 3.25 -1.64
C THR A 71 -2.45 3.38 -0.14
N PHE A 72 -1.76 4.32 0.49
CA PHE A 72 -1.95 4.71 1.88
C PHE A 72 -2.84 5.95 1.92
N ALA A 73 -3.93 5.90 2.67
CA ALA A 73 -4.86 7.01 2.81
C ALA A 73 -5.12 7.29 4.29
N THR A 74 -4.96 8.54 4.71
CA THR A 74 -5.23 8.97 6.08
C THR A 74 -5.89 10.32 6.11
N SER A 75 -6.75 10.57 7.11
CA SER A 75 -7.31 11.89 7.37
C SER A 75 -6.45 12.74 8.32
N ASP A 76 -5.44 12.14 8.96
CA ASP A 76 -4.60 12.80 9.96
C ASP A 76 -3.49 13.61 9.28
N ARG A 77 -3.75 14.91 9.09
CA ARG A 77 -2.83 15.84 8.41
C ARG A 77 -1.46 15.96 9.12
N ASP A 78 -1.43 15.75 10.43
CA ASP A 78 -0.21 15.81 11.24
C ASP A 78 0.81 14.69 10.89
N LEU A 79 0.37 13.64 10.18
CA LEU A 79 1.24 12.55 9.73
C LEU A 79 2.03 12.89 8.46
N GLN A 80 1.65 13.95 7.73
CA GLN A 80 2.26 14.31 6.44
C GLN A 80 3.79 14.39 6.46
N PRO A 81 4.46 14.95 7.49
CA PRO A 81 5.93 15.00 7.54
C PRO A 81 6.61 13.62 7.57
N ARG A 82 5.87 12.53 7.80
CA ARG A 82 6.38 11.16 7.91
C ARG A 82 6.21 10.34 6.62
N PHE A 83 5.55 10.90 5.60
CA PHE A 83 5.20 10.16 4.39
C PHE A 83 6.41 9.76 3.55
N ASP A 84 7.41 10.63 3.41
CA ASP A 84 8.63 10.30 2.66
C ASP A 84 9.36 9.11 3.32
N THR A 85 9.53 9.16 4.65
CA THR A 85 10.11 8.05 5.42
C THR A 85 9.30 6.76 5.30
N LEU A 86 7.97 6.86 5.26
CA LEU A 86 7.10 5.70 5.06
C LEU A 86 7.33 5.08 3.68
N CYS A 87 7.36 5.89 2.63
CA CYS A 87 7.62 5.45 1.26
C CYS A 87 8.99 4.76 1.16
N ASP A 88 10.05 5.39 1.68
CA ASP A 88 11.41 4.83 1.66
C ASP A 88 11.46 3.47 2.37
N ARG A 89 10.83 3.36 3.54
CA ARG A 89 10.80 2.12 4.31
C ARG A 89 10.04 1.02 3.56
N VAL A 90 8.86 1.32 3.04
CA VAL A 90 8.04 0.36 2.30
C VAL A 90 8.75 -0.12 1.04
N LEU A 91 9.38 0.79 0.28
CA LEU A 91 10.14 0.44 -0.92
C LEU A 91 11.36 -0.44 -0.59
N SER A 92 12.07 -0.14 0.49
CA SER A 92 13.21 -0.96 0.92
C SER A 92 12.77 -2.38 1.29
N ASP A 93 11.83 -2.51 2.23
CA ASP A 93 11.38 -3.82 2.71
C ASP A 93 10.72 -4.62 1.58
N TRP A 94 10.00 -3.93 0.67
CA TRP A 94 9.42 -4.56 -0.51
C TRP A 94 10.49 -5.14 -1.42
N ASN A 95 11.53 -4.38 -1.76
CA ASN A 95 12.58 -4.85 -2.66
C ASN A 95 13.32 -6.06 -2.09
N ASP A 96 13.50 -6.13 -0.77
CA ASP A 96 14.14 -7.26 -0.10
C ASP A 96 13.31 -8.56 -0.22
N ARG A 97 11.98 -8.46 -0.32
CA ARG A 97 11.07 -9.62 -0.28
C ARG A 97 10.42 -9.97 -1.63
N PHE A 98 10.11 -8.94 -2.41
CA PHE A 98 9.34 -8.96 -3.65
C PHE A 98 10.04 -8.16 -4.76
N GLY A 99 11.39 -8.12 -4.76
CA GLY A 99 12.16 -7.36 -5.76
C GLY A 99 11.97 -7.81 -7.22
N ASP A 100 11.30 -8.94 -7.44
CA ASP A 100 10.82 -9.40 -8.75
C ASP A 100 9.56 -8.65 -9.23
N LEU A 101 8.80 -8.02 -8.32
CA LEU A 101 7.59 -7.25 -8.60
C LEU A 101 7.87 -5.75 -8.50
N LYS A 102 7.62 -5.00 -9.58
CA LYS A 102 7.75 -3.53 -9.57
C LYS A 102 6.67 -2.91 -8.70
N LEU A 103 7.08 -2.08 -7.75
CA LEU A 103 6.18 -1.41 -6.81
C LEU A 103 6.01 0.07 -7.13
N GLU A 104 4.79 0.56 -6.98
CA GLU A 104 4.50 1.99 -6.89
C GLU A 104 3.74 2.28 -5.58
N VAL A 105 4.16 3.33 -4.85
CA VAL A 105 3.59 3.70 -3.55
C VAL A 105 2.97 5.08 -3.64
N TRP A 106 1.68 5.19 -3.31
CA TRP A 106 0.94 6.45 -3.23
C TRP A 106 0.50 6.69 -1.79
N VAL A 107 0.77 7.88 -1.28
CA VAL A 107 0.30 8.31 0.05
C VAL A 107 -0.57 9.54 -0.12
N SER A 108 -1.78 9.51 0.42
CA SER A 108 -2.80 10.54 0.23
C SER A 108 -3.39 10.99 1.56
N LEU A 109 -3.58 12.31 1.67
CA LEU A 109 -4.47 12.88 2.68
C LEU A 109 -5.89 12.90 2.13
N ILE A 110 -6.83 12.33 2.88
CA ILE A 110 -8.25 12.31 2.52
C ILE A 110 -9.04 13.15 3.52
N ASP A 111 -10.03 13.89 3.03
CA ASP A 111 -11.02 14.49 3.92
C ASP A 111 -12.04 13.39 4.28
N ALA A 112 -12.11 13.05 5.57
CA ALA A 112 -13.08 12.09 6.10
C ALA A 112 -14.15 12.84 6.89
N TRP A 113 -15.42 12.58 6.60
CA TRP A 113 -16.53 13.11 7.38
C TRP A 113 -17.04 11.98 8.27
N ALA A 114 -16.80 12.10 9.57
CA ALA A 114 -17.19 11.10 10.54
C ALA A 114 -18.72 10.95 10.55
N ALA A 115 -19.20 9.77 10.21
CA ALA A 115 -20.52 9.27 10.58
C ALA A 115 -20.31 7.99 11.40
N ASN A 116 -19.62 8.11 12.53
CA ASN A 116 -19.63 7.03 13.52
C ASN A 116 -21.05 7.00 14.11
N THR A 117 -21.86 6.02 13.72
CA THR A 117 -23.00 5.63 14.51
C THR A 117 -22.46 4.89 15.73
N GLU A 118 -22.35 5.59 16.86
CA GLU A 118 -22.34 4.90 18.15
C GLU A 118 -23.67 4.13 18.28
N ALA A 119 -23.58 2.84 18.59
CA ALA A 119 -24.67 2.02 19.12
C ALA A 119 -24.13 1.18 20.28
#